data_AF-A0A1C7MBY9-F1
#
_entry.id   AF-A0A1C7MBY9-F1
#
_cell.length_a   1.000
_cell.length_b   1.000
_cell.length_c   1.000
_cell.angle_alpha   90.00
_cell.angle_beta   90.00
_cell.angle_gamma   90.00
#
_symmetry.space_group_name_H-M   'P 1'
#
loop_
_entity.id
_entity.type
_entity.pdbx_description
1 polymer ?
#
loop_
_entity_poly.entity_id
_entity_poly.type
_entity_poly.pdbx_seq_one_letter_code
_entity_poly.pdbx_strand_id
1 'polypeptide(L)'
;MAAGSSEYNYQNPIRRDVVSTGTPQNSDNVTIRFETNNPGPWFLHCHIDFHLEAGFAVVFAEDIPDVASVNPVPQAWSDLCPIYDALDPSDH
;
A
#
# COMPACT_ATOMS: atom_id res chain seq x y z
N MET A 1 -12.16 9.54 -10.05
CA MET A 1 -11.98 9.30 -11.50
C MET A 1 -11.32 7.94 -11.65
N ALA A 2 -11.79 7.08 -12.56
CA ALA A 2 -11.18 5.79 -12.88
C ALA A 2 -10.53 5.85 -14.28
N ALA A 3 -9.61 4.92 -14.60
CA ALA A 3 -8.97 4.89 -15.91
C ALA A 3 -10.00 4.78 -17.04
N GLY A 4 -9.82 5.56 -18.11
CA GLY A 4 -10.75 5.67 -19.23
C GLY A 4 -11.99 6.52 -18.94
N SER A 5 -12.05 7.22 -17.81
CA SER A 5 -13.15 8.14 -17.46
C SER A 5 -12.62 9.56 -17.23
N SER A 6 -13.32 10.56 -17.76
CA SER A 6 -13.07 11.98 -17.50
C SER A 6 -13.84 12.53 -16.29
N GLU A 7 -14.64 11.69 -15.61
CA GLU A 7 -15.59 12.14 -14.58
C GLU A 7 -15.12 11.80 -13.15
N TYR A 8 -15.46 12.70 -12.21
CA TYR A 8 -15.35 12.44 -10.79
C TYR A 8 -16.71 12.01 -10.22
N ASN A 9 -16.93 10.70 -10.05
CA ASN A 9 -18.10 10.19 -9.34
C ASN A 9 -17.88 10.27 -7.83
N TYR A 10 -18.60 11.19 -7.17
CA TYR A 10 -18.60 11.35 -5.70
C TYR A 10 -19.84 10.76 -5.01
N GLN A 11 -20.81 10.24 -5.76
CA GLN A 11 -22.06 9.72 -5.18
C GLN A 11 -21.96 8.23 -4.87
N ASN A 12 -21.50 7.43 -5.84
CA ASN A 12 -21.45 5.97 -5.72
C ASN A 12 -20.33 5.34 -6.58
N PRO A 13 -19.07 5.81 -6.48
CA PRO A 13 -17.98 5.18 -7.20
C PRO A 13 -17.75 3.73 -6.72
N ILE A 14 -17.24 2.87 -7.60
CA ILE A 14 -16.80 1.53 -7.21
C ILE A 14 -15.69 1.62 -6.16
N ARG A 15 -15.73 0.73 -5.17
CA ARG A 15 -14.67 0.56 -4.15
C ARG A 15 -13.88 -0.71 -4.48
N ARG A 16 -12.55 -0.62 -4.39
CA ARG A 16 -11.60 -1.71 -4.69
C ARG A 16 -10.24 -1.40 -4.08
N ASP A 17 -9.33 -2.37 -4.10
CA ASP A 17 -7.95 -2.31 -3.58
C ASP A 17 -6.90 -2.07 -4.68
N VAL A 18 -7.13 -2.59 -5.90
CA VAL A 18 -6.23 -2.40 -7.05
C VAL A 18 -6.94 -1.62 -8.15
N VAL A 19 -6.30 -0.57 -8.68
CA VAL A 19 -6.83 0.24 -9.78
C VAL A 19 -5.73 0.53 -10.81
N SER A 20 -6.05 0.39 -12.09
CA SER A 20 -5.16 0.87 -13.16
C SER A 20 -5.09 2.39 -13.09
N THR A 21 -3.88 2.95 -13.15
CA THR A 21 -3.66 4.40 -13.22
C THR A 21 -3.89 4.99 -14.60
N GLY A 22 -4.23 4.14 -15.59
CA GLY A 22 -4.49 4.55 -16.97
C GLY A 22 -3.21 4.73 -17.79
N THR A 23 -3.32 5.48 -18.88
CA THR A 23 -2.18 5.78 -19.77
C THR A 23 -2.06 7.27 -20.08
N PRO A 24 -0.84 7.76 -20.36
CA PRO A 24 -0.64 9.14 -20.80
C PRO A 24 -1.40 9.48 -22.10
N GLN A 25 -1.55 8.51 -23.01
CA GLN A 25 -2.24 8.70 -24.29
C GLN A 25 -3.71 9.09 -24.11
N ASN A 26 -4.33 8.60 -23.03
CA ASN A 26 -5.72 8.88 -22.70
C ASN A 26 -5.87 10.10 -21.78
N SER A 27 -4.76 10.76 -21.40
CA SER A 27 -4.75 11.82 -20.39
C SER A 27 -5.45 11.41 -19.08
N ASP A 28 -5.29 10.14 -18.68
CA ASP A 28 -5.94 9.60 -17.48
C ASP A 28 -5.42 10.28 -16.22
N ASN A 29 -6.33 10.59 -15.28
CA ASN A 29 -5.99 11.16 -13.97
C ASN A 29 -6.76 10.43 -12.85
N VAL A 30 -6.42 9.17 -12.65
CA VAL A 30 -7.10 8.31 -11.68
C VAL A 30 -6.94 8.86 -10.27
N THR A 31 -8.05 8.95 -9.55
CA THR A 31 -8.11 9.56 -8.20
C THR A 31 -8.87 8.65 -7.27
N ILE A 32 -8.24 8.29 -6.15
CA ILE A 32 -8.82 7.49 -5.06
C ILE A 32 -9.10 8.37 -3.82
N ARG A 33 -9.97 7.88 -2.93
CA ARG A 33 -10.22 8.44 -1.61
C ARG A 33 -10.40 7.29 -0.63
N PHE A 34 -9.93 7.46 0.58
CA PHE A 34 -10.11 6.53 1.69
C PHE A 34 -10.19 7.33 3.00
N GLU A 35 -10.69 6.68 4.04
CA GLU A 35 -10.72 7.22 5.40
C GLU A 35 -9.55 6.60 6.17
N THR A 36 -8.85 7.41 6.95
CA THR A 36 -7.78 6.95 7.84
C THR A 36 -8.40 6.47 9.16
N ASN A 37 -8.91 5.24 9.17
CA ASN A 37 -9.56 4.60 10.31
C ASN A 37 -8.90 3.27 10.70
N ASN A 38 -7.64 3.06 10.30
CA ASN A 38 -6.88 1.83 10.48
C ASN A 38 -5.40 2.15 10.78
N PRO A 39 -5.01 2.40 12.04
CA PRO A 39 -3.65 2.81 12.38
C PRO A 39 -2.61 1.77 11.98
N GLY A 40 -1.60 2.18 11.21
CA GLY A 40 -0.52 1.31 10.78
C GLY A 40 0.29 1.85 9.59
N PRO A 41 1.42 1.21 9.28
CA PRO A 41 2.12 1.41 8.01
C PRO A 41 1.43 0.62 6.89
N TRP A 42 0.85 1.32 5.91
CA TRP A 42 0.16 0.70 4.76
C TRP A 42 0.90 0.97 3.45
N PHE A 43 1.13 -0.10 2.68
CA PHE A 43 1.91 -0.02 1.46
C PHE A 43 1.03 0.41 0.28
N LEU A 44 1.48 1.42 -0.47
CA LEU A 44 0.89 1.83 -1.74
C LEU A 44 1.96 1.70 -2.82
N HIS A 45 1.74 0.82 -3.79
CA HIS A 45 2.72 0.55 -4.84
C HIS A 45 2.06 0.21 -6.16
N CYS A 46 2.84 0.23 -7.23
CA CYS A 46 2.44 -0.42 -8.47
C CYS A 46 2.53 -1.93 -8.29
N HIS A 47 1.44 -2.65 -8.58
CA HIS A 47 1.37 -4.10 -8.42
C HIS A 47 2.00 -4.88 -9.59
N ILE A 48 2.89 -4.24 -10.34
CA ILE A 48 3.77 -4.90 -11.28
C ILE A 48 5.05 -5.20 -10.51
N ASP A 49 5.30 -6.47 -10.16
CA ASP A 49 6.35 -6.86 -9.21
C ASP A 49 7.73 -6.31 -9.57
N PHE A 50 8.10 -6.29 -10.84
CA PHE A 50 9.39 -5.73 -11.27
C PHE A 50 9.47 -4.19 -11.14
N HIS A 51 8.34 -3.48 -11.14
CA HIS A 51 8.32 -2.05 -10.78
C HIS A 51 8.38 -1.85 -9.27
N LEU A 52 7.72 -2.71 -8.48
CA LEU A 52 7.80 -2.69 -7.02
C LEU A 52 9.24 -2.90 -6.56
N GLU A 53 9.91 -3.94 -7.07
CA GLU A 53 11.32 -4.25 -6.78
C GLU A 53 12.24 -3.08 -7.20
N ALA A 54 11.93 -2.40 -8.30
CA ALA A 54 12.64 -1.20 -8.73
C ALA A 54 12.31 0.06 -7.90
N GLY A 55 11.50 -0.07 -6.84
CA GLY A 55 11.22 0.99 -5.86
C GLY A 55 9.97 1.83 -6.15
N PHE A 56 9.06 1.39 -7.02
CA PHE A 56 7.86 2.16 -7.37
C PHE A 56 6.74 2.00 -6.32
N ALA A 57 7.04 2.47 -5.10
CA ALA A 57 6.21 2.33 -3.93
C ALA A 57 6.38 3.49 -2.92
N VAL A 58 5.39 3.67 -2.05
CA VAL A 58 5.40 4.57 -0.90
C VAL A 58 4.66 3.92 0.28
N VAL A 59 4.86 4.42 1.50
CA VAL A 59 4.15 3.96 2.70
C VAL A 59 3.32 5.09 3.29
N PHE A 60 2.05 4.83 3.59
CA PHE A 60 1.24 5.66 4.46
C PHE A 60 1.45 5.23 5.91
N ALA A 61 2.12 6.06 6.71
CA ALA A 61 2.23 5.87 8.15
C ALA A 61 1.02 6.51 8.83
N GLU A 62 -0.08 5.77 8.90
CA GLU A 62 -1.37 6.23 9.41
C GLU A 62 -1.42 6.15 10.93
N ASP A 63 -1.82 7.25 11.58
CA ASP A 63 -2.08 7.35 13.02
C ASP A 63 -0.98 6.74 13.91
N ILE A 64 0.27 7.16 13.65
CA ILE A 64 1.49 6.71 14.33
C ILE A 64 1.35 6.63 15.86
N PRO A 65 0.76 7.63 16.56
CA PRO A 65 0.62 7.58 18.02
C PRO A 65 -0.12 6.33 18.52
N ASP A 66 -1.14 5.86 17.80
CA ASP A 66 -2.00 4.77 18.25
C ASP A 66 -1.56 3.40 17.73
N VAL A 67 -0.71 3.33 16.69
CA VAL A 67 -0.24 2.09 16.05
C VAL A 67 0.16 1.02 17.06
N ALA A 68 1.03 1.34 18.03
CA ALA A 68 1.54 0.38 18.99
C ALA A 68 0.46 -0.14 19.95
N SER A 69 -0.55 0.68 20.24
CA SER A 69 -1.64 0.32 21.16
C SER A 69 -2.69 -0.56 20.50
N VAL A 70 -3.00 -0.32 19.23
CA VAL A 70 -4.05 -1.04 18.48
C VAL A 70 -3.52 -2.27 17.74
N ASN A 71 -2.20 -2.37 17.53
CA ASN A 71 -1.54 -3.51 16.89
C ASN A 71 -0.57 -4.22 17.86
N PRO A 72 -1.05 -4.91 18.90
CA PRO A 72 -0.18 -5.74 19.73
C PRO A 72 0.40 -6.89 18.90
N VAL A 73 1.73 -7.03 18.93
CA VAL A 73 2.44 -8.07 18.16
C VAL A 73 2.64 -9.34 19.00
N PRO A 74 2.43 -10.54 18.44
CA PRO A 74 2.75 -11.78 19.13
C PRO A 74 4.26 -11.99 19.21
N GLN A 75 4.73 -12.75 20.21
CA GLN A 75 6.16 -13.07 20.36
C GLN A 75 6.78 -13.63 19.08
N ALA A 76 6.04 -14.51 18.38
CA ALA A 76 6.48 -15.09 17.12
C ALA A 76 6.80 -14.05 16.03
N TRP A 77 6.11 -12.89 16.03
CA TRP A 77 6.42 -11.78 15.12
C TRP A 77 7.69 -11.06 15.56
N SER A 78 7.87 -10.80 16.85
CA SER A 78 9.08 -10.18 17.40
C SER A 78 10.34 -11.03 17.16
N ASP A 79 10.17 -12.35 17.08
CA ASP A 79 11.26 -13.29 16.81
C ASP A 79 11.66 -13.33 15.32
N LEU A 80 10.84 -12.81 14.39
CA LEU A 80 11.15 -12.85 12.95
C LEU A 80 12.43 -12.09 12.60
N CYS A 81 12.61 -10.87 13.10
CA CYS A 81 13.81 -10.06 12.83
C CYS A 81 15.10 -10.76 13.28
N PRO A 82 15.27 -11.17 14.56
CA PRO A 82 16.50 -11.82 14.98
C PRO A 82 16.75 -13.17 14.28
N ILE A 83 15.70 -13.90 13.87
CA ILE A 83 15.86 -15.14 13.08
C ILE A 83 16.37 -14.80 11.69
N TYR A 84 15.73 -13.86 10.99
CA TYR A 84 16.09 -13.46 9.63
C TYR A 84 17.49 -12.84 9.57
N ASP A 85 17.82 -11.94 10.50
CA ASP A 85 19.11 -11.26 10.56
C ASP A 85 20.30 -12.20 10.87
N ALA A 86 20.02 -13.42 11.37
CA ALA A 86 21.02 -14.44 11.67
C ALA A 86 21.24 -15.44 10.53
N LEU A 87 20.48 -15.36 9.43
CA LEU A 87 20.65 -16.23 8.26
C LEU A 87 21.98 -15.90 7.54
N ASP A 88 22.59 -16.93 6.94
CA ASP A 88 23.67 -16.70 5.99
C ASP A 88 23.10 -16.02 4.73
N PRO A 89 23.82 -15.12 4.05
CA PRO A 89 23.32 -14.48 2.83
C PRO A 89 22.88 -15.44 1.73
N SER A 90 23.38 -16.69 1.72
CA SER A 90 22.95 -17.74 0.78
C SER A 90 21.61 -18.41 1.14
N ASP A 91 21.10 -18.17 2.35
CA ASP A 91 19.85 -18.70 2.87
C ASP A 91 18.71 -17.65 2.90
N HIS A 92 18.95 -16.48 2.28
CA HIS A 92 17.92 -15.44 2.07
C HIS A 92 16.97 -15.79 0.92
#